data_AF-A0A150T1L1-F1
#
_entry.id   AF-A0A150T1L1-F1
#
_cell.length_a   1.000
_cell.length_b   1.000
_cell.length_c   1.000
_cell.angle_alpha   90.00
_cell.angle_beta   90.00
_cell.angle_gamma   90.00
#
_symmetry.space_group_name_H-M   'P 1'
#
loop_
_entity.id
_entity.type
_entity.pdbx_description
1 polymer ?
#
loop_
_entity_poly.entity_id
_entity_poly.type
_entity_poly.pdbx_seq_one_letter_code
_entity_poly.pdbx_strand_id
1 'polypeptide(L)'
;MRINDQAGLSTVSFGKISQRTFCLVSCVTALLLGACSSGDPDAEGTAGGGEGAGGAGGATSVASGSGPSNSSSATTTSSSAGPAVGSGGGGSSGTGVTHPKDHCVDGFDPHPSDATIKDGPAEFAKNGQVDLTVQPEVIAWMQENEWQAAHFEWHSIRRCGPGGLGGMSRVDICNSSVPVPSDQECKTTGDGFQFLAMHRHMIQSLKQLWPNHSEQFEGFDKFPTSAEELPQQWRADFRPWSATTIANAKIADEIDKPENLSRFPDEGAFGMWLQCFTGQAIPGASVTASGLHGELHFKWVRSNNTDHGLGNQFTNIDNYMFWKLHGWIDKVWEKYRVAKGLSPDDQKLKDAVAAQCYEMDAIARVINPELNPDPVDPLPTESGVFHTSVRPIFESMVNKCSGCHAAPSTGPQAGLSLGGEISSTDIVAGLVNKPARGGGQFKLVVPGDPEQSWLYRKVAGTAASAGCRPSATASCNTGVMPQSADNKPTLTSAELATLRQWIQDGAPAPTKN
;
A
#
# COMPACT_ATOMS: atom_id res chain seq x y z
N MET A 1 1.02 -54.47 -35.56
CA MET A 1 2.21 -55.32 -35.82
C MET A 1 2.77 -54.91 -37.18
N ARG A 2 4.10 -54.88 -37.32
CA ARG A 2 4.86 -54.26 -38.43
C ARG A 2 4.78 -52.73 -38.50
N ILE A 3 5.95 -52.15 -38.75
CA ILE A 3 6.31 -50.76 -38.99
C ILE A 3 7.12 -50.81 -40.30
N ASN A 4 7.06 -49.75 -41.12
CA ASN A 4 8.16 -49.24 -41.97
C ASN A 4 7.64 -48.09 -42.86
N ASP A 5 8.49 -47.26 -43.46
CA ASP A 5 9.40 -46.27 -42.83
C ASP A 5 9.81 -45.21 -43.89
N GLN A 6 10.30 -44.06 -43.45
CA GLN A 6 11.16 -43.07 -44.15
C GLN A 6 10.75 -42.33 -45.46
N ALA A 7 10.73 -41.00 -45.30
CA ALA A 7 11.49 -39.98 -46.07
C ALA A 7 11.02 -39.44 -47.45
N GLY A 8 11.23 -38.14 -47.65
CA GLY A 8 11.12 -37.44 -48.94
C GLY A 8 10.74 -35.95 -48.84
N LEU A 9 11.72 -35.04 -48.77
CA LEU A 9 11.52 -33.58 -48.89
C LEU A 9 11.90 -33.10 -50.29
N SER A 10 11.11 -32.20 -50.91
CA SER A 10 11.56 -30.88 -51.43
C SER A 10 10.66 -30.25 -52.52
N THR A 11 10.72 -28.91 -52.57
CA THR A 11 10.50 -28.01 -53.74
C THR A 11 9.21 -28.08 -54.58
N VAL A 12 8.37 -27.06 -54.42
CA VAL A 12 7.78 -26.27 -55.53
C VAL A 12 7.93 -24.78 -55.18
N SER A 13 8.14 -23.88 -56.15
CA SER A 13 8.33 -22.45 -55.89
C SER A 13 7.45 -21.54 -56.75
N PHE A 14 7.13 -20.36 -56.18
CA PHE A 14 6.61 -19.13 -56.81
C PHE A 14 5.49 -19.22 -57.87
N GLY A 15 4.28 -18.85 -57.44
CA GLY A 15 3.26 -18.23 -58.29
C GLY A 15 2.79 -16.90 -57.68
N LYS A 16 2.95 -15.77 -58.38
CA LYS A 16 2.51 -14.44 -57.91
C LYS A 16 1.06 -14.16 -58.34
N ILE A 17 0.19 -13.77 -57.40
CA ILE A 17 -1.08 -13.08 -57.74
C ILE A 17 -1.30 -11.88 -56.80
N SER A 18 -1.51 -10.71 -57.42
CA SER A 18 -2.19 -9.48 -56.96
C SER A 18 -2.08 -9.00 -55.51
N GLN A 19 -1.47 -7.83 -55.32
CA GLN A 19 -1.74 -6.97 -54.17
C GLN A 19 -3.06 -6.20 -54.37
N ARG A 20 -3.97 -6.21 -53.40
CA ARG A 20 -4.79 -5.06 -52.98
C ARG A 20 -5.62 -5.37 -51.73
N THR A 21 -5.98 -4.31 -51.00
CA THR A 21 -6.96 -4.29 -49.91
C THR A 21 -6.65 -5.13 -48.67
N PHE A 22 -5.84 -4.57 -47.78
CA PHE A 22 -6.07 -4.69 -46.33
C PHE A 22 -5.82 -3.33 -45.69
N CYS A 23 -6.86 -2.73 -45.12
CA CYS A 23 -6.77 -1.48 -44.39
C CYS A 23 -6.68 -1.77 -42.88
N LEU A 24 -5.72 -1.08 -42.24
CA LEU A 24 -5.79 -0.52 -40.90
C LEU A 24 -7.00 -0.91 -40.02
N VAL A 25 -6.72 -1.63 -38.93
CA VAL A 25 -7.46 -1.45 -37.67
C VAL A 25 -6.44 -1.03 -36.62
N SER A 26 -6.27 0.30 -36.48
CA SER A 26 -5.54 0.92 -35.39
C SER A 26 -6.52 1.79 -34.62
N CYS A 27 -6.90 1.35 -33.42
CA CYS A 27 -7.66 2.14 -32.44
C CYS A 27 -6.81 2.17 -31.16
N VAL A 28 -6.00 3.22 -30.96
CA VAL A 28 -6.40 4.56 -30.47
C VAL A 28 -6.80 4.51 -29.00
N THR A 29 -5.86 4.95 -28.17
CA THR A 29 -5.99 5.19 -26.74
C THR A 29 -6.49 6.63 -26.47
N ALA A 30 -6.82 6.88 -25.20
CA ALA A 30 -6.81 8.18 -24.51
C ALA A 30 -8.13 8.98 -24.41
N LEU A 31 -8.35 9.46 -23.17
CA LEU A 31 -9.24 10.52 -22.66
C LEU A 31 -10.68 10.63 -23.19
N LEU A 32 -11.62 10.70 -22.24
CA LEU A 32 -12.69 11.70 -22.29
C LEU A 32 -13.07 12.15 -20.86
N LEU A 33 -12.80 13.42 -20.55
CA LEU A 33 -13.45 14.15 -19.47
C LEU A 33 -14.90 14.46 -19.86
N GLY A 34 -15.77 14.74 -18.88
CA GLY A 34 -17.21 14.86 -19.09
C GLY A 34 -17.62 16.00 -20.04
N ALA A 35 -18.34 15.65 -21.11
CA ALA A 35 -19.02 16.59 -22.01
C ALA A 35 -20.32 15.98 -22.57
N CYS A 36 -21.30 15.69 -21.71
CA CYS A 36 -22.62 15.23 -22.13
C CYS A 36 -23.53 16.42 -22.45
N SER A 37 -23.71 16.74 -23.74
CA SER A 37 -24.74 17.66 -24.21
C SER A 37 -25.15 17.33 -25.65
N SER A 38 -26.40 17.65 -25.99
CA SER A 38 -27.17 17.16 -27.16
C SER A 38 -27.34 15.63 -27.22
N GLY A 39 -28.53 15.08 -27.53
CA GLY A 39 -29.83 15.71 -27.77
C GLY A 39 -30.49 15.15 -29.03
N ASP A 40 -31.68 14.58 -28.89
CA ASP A 40 -32.48 14.14 -30.04
C ASP A 40 -32.96 15.33 -30.91
N PRO A 41 -33.20 15.12 -32.22
CA PRO A 41 -33.38 16.21 -33.17
C PRO A 41 -34.82 16.75 -33.24
N ASP A 42 -34.95 18.07 -33.48
CA ASP A 42 -35.74 18.59 -34.61
C ASP A 42 -35.62 20.13 -34.73
N ALA A 43 -36.19 20.70 -35.81
CA ALA A 43 -36.44 22.13 -36.10
C ALA A 43 -35.26 23.03 -36.58
N GLU A 44 -35.25 23.22 -37.91
CA GLU A 44 -34.91 24.40 -38.73
C GLU A 44 -34.45 25.72 -38.06
N GLY A 45 -33.41 26.40 -38.60
CA GLY A 45 -33.11 27.80 -38.23
C GLY A 45 -31.81 28.46 -38.74
N THR A 46 -31.80 28.95 -39.99
CA THR A 46 -30.94 30.03 -40.56
C THR A 46 -29.69 30.59 -39.83
N ALA A 47 -28.53 30.33 -40.44
CA ALA A 47 -27.53 31.30 -40.97
C ALA A 47 -26.91 32.43 -40.10
N GLY A 48 -25.56 32.49 -40.14
CA GLY A 48 -24.72 33.61 -39.69
C GLY A 48 -23.64 33.16 -38.68
N GLY A 49 -22.35 33.52 -38.76
CA GLY A 49 -21.64 34.36 -39.73
C GLY A 49 -20.85 35.49 -39.04
N GLY A 50 -19.56 35.27 -38.74
CA GLY A 50 -18.69 36.30 -38.13
C GLY A 50 -17.28 35.80 -37.82
N GLU A 51 -16.27 36.61 -38.16
CA GLU A 51 -14.85 36.40 -37.87
C GLU A 51 -14.43 37.19 -36.61
N GLY A 52 -13.27 36.88 -35.99
CA GLY A 52 -12.69 37.77 -34.98
C GLY A 52 -11.47 37.24 -34.24
N ALA A 53 -10.33 37.94 -34.35
CA ALA A 53 -9.24 37.91 -33.36
C ALA A 53 -9.72 38.57 -32.04
N GLY A 54 -9.13 38.35 -30.86
CA GLY A 54 -7.78 37.89 -30.55
C GLY A 54 -6.95 39.06 -29.99
N GLY A 55 -6.43 38.93 -28.77
CA GLY A 55 -5.69 39.99 -28.08
C GLY A 55 -5.35 39.62 -26.63
N ALA A 56 -4.25 40.15 -26.10
CA ALA A 56 -3.73 39.82 -24.78
C ALA A 56 -3.20 41.06 -24.04
N GLY A 57 -3.04 40.96 -22.72
CA GLY A 57 -2.15 41.83 -21.94
C GLY A 57 -2.72 42.40 -20.63
N GLY A 58 -1.82 42.78 -19.74
CA GLY A 58 -2.10 43.69 -18.62
C GLY A 58 -1.96 43.08 -17.21
N ALA A 59 -0.84 43.36 -16.54
CA ALA A 59 -0.68 43.16 -15.09
C ALA A 59 0.12 44.32 -14.48
N THR A 60 -0.42 44.98 -13.45
CA THR A 60 0.25 46.07 -12.70
C THR A 60 -0.19 46.14 -11.23
N SER A 61 0.56 45.44 -10.37
CA SER A 61 1.41 46.01 -9.30
C SER A 61 0.87 47.10 -8.33
N VAL A 62 0.98 46.79 -7.03
CA VAL A 62 1.21 47.64 -5.82
C VAL A 62 0.22 48.74 -5.40
N ALA A 63 -0.13 48.74 -4.11
CA ALA A 63 0.10 49.87 -3.18
C ALA A 63 0.01 49.42 -1.71
N SER A 64 0.89 49.94 -0.83
CA SER A 64 0.85 49.73 0.63
C SER A 64 0.50 51.03 1.35
N GLY A 65 -0.12 50.97 2.53
CA GLY A 65 -0.41 52.16 3.33
C GLY A 65 -0.70 51.86 4.80
N SER A 66 0.08 52.45 5.71
CA SER A 66 -0.05 52.29 7.16
C SER A 66 0.29 53.60 7.87
N GLY A 67 -0.57 54.08 8.77
CA GLY A 67 -0.32 55.29 9.58
C GLY A 67 -1.29 55.40 10.78
N PRO A 68 -0.92 56.09 11.88
CA PRO A 68 -1.44 55.75 13.21
C PRO A 68 -2.11 56.91 13.98
N SER A 69 -2.72 56.58 15.13
CA SER A 69 -3.21 57.56 16.12
C SER A 69 -2.91 57.15 17.56
N ASN A 70 -2.39 58.11 18.34
CA ASN A 70 -2.29 58.13 19.80
C ASN A 70 -3.68 58.31 20.45
N SER A 71 -3.96 58.09 21.75
CA SER A 71 -3.25 57.44 22.88
C SER A 71 -4.35 57.10 23.96
N SER A 72 -4.17 56.78 25.25
CA SER A 72 -3.22 57.24 26.29
C SER A 72 -3.11 56.27 27.48
N SER A 73 -2.16 56.56 28.37
CA SER A 73 -1.72 55.80 29.55
C SER A 73 -2.61 55.87 30.80
N ALA A 74 -2.63 54.77 31.56
CA ALA A 74 -2.56 54.78 33.03
C ALA A 74 -1.68 53.60 33.49
N THR A 75 -0.81 53.80 34.50
CA THR A 75 0.27 52.87 34.84
C THR A 75 0.12 52.19 36.20
N THR A 76 0.51 50.92 36.27
CA THR A 76 1.08 50.29 37.48
C THR A 76 2.08 49.19 37.06
N THR A 77 3.05 48.90 37.92
CA THR A 77 4.27 48.15 37.59
C THR A 77 4.21 46.67 37.99
N SER A 78 4.69 45.76 37.15
CA SER A 78 5.99 45.07 37.38
C SER A 78 6.34 44.02 36.31
N SER A 79 7.64 43.70 36.24
CA SER A 79 8.25 42.41 35.84
C SER A 79 7.94 41.81 34.46
N SER A 80 8.98 41.81 33.62
CA SER A 80 9.02 41.24 32.27
C SER A 80 9.19 39.71 32.21
N ALA A 81 8.37 39.05 31.39
CA ALA A 81 8.73 37.86 30.59
C ALA A 81 7.81 37.79 29.36
N GLY A 82 8.29 37.26 28.23
CA GLY A 82 7.50 37.17 26.99
C GLY A 82 6.56 35.95 26.96
N PRO A 83 5.53 35.94 26.09
CA PRO A 83 4.64 34.80 25.93
C PRO A 83 5.37 33.64 25.24
N ALA A 84 5.43 32.48 25.90
CA ALA A 84 5.85 31.24 25.27
C ALA A 84 4.73 30.69 24.38
N VAL A 85 5.07 30.23 23.17
CA VAL A 85 4.13 29.49 22.31
C VAL A 85 3.90 28.12 22.93
N GLY A 86 2.64 27.82 23.27
CA GLY A 86 2.28 26.59 23.98
C GLY A 86 2.19 25.37 23.05
N SER A 87 3.33 24.80 22.67
CA SER A 87 3.36 23.45 22.08
C SER A 87 2.95 22.43 23.15
N GLY A 88 1.78 21.82 22.97
CA GLY A 88 1.17 20.89 23.93
C GLY A 88 1.82 19.50 23.93
N GLY A 89 3.05 19.40 24.45
CA GLY A 89 3.71 18.11 24.65
C GLY A 89 2.97 17.23 25.68
N GLY A 90 2.36 16.14 25.21
CA GLY A 90 1.68 15.17 26.07
C GLY A 90 2.67 14.39 26.94
N GLY A 91 2.75 14.74 28.22
CA GLY A 91 3.71 14.13 29.16
C GLY A 91 3.33 12.70 29.57
N SER A 92 3.89 11.70 28.87
CA SER A 92 3.82 10.31 29.32
C SER A 92 4.56 10.14 30.66
N SER A 93 3.86 9.66 31.68
CA SER A 93 4.39 9.46 33.04
C SER A 93 4.33 7.99 33.45
N GLY A 94 5.14 7.16 32.78
CA GLY A 94 5.30 5.74 33.07
C GLY A 94 6.77 5.36 33.22
N THR A 95 7.15 4.77 34.36
CA THR A 95 8.51 4.25 34.60
C THR A 95 8.67 2.87 33.96
N GLY A 96 8.92 2.87 32.65
CA GLY A 96 9.27 1.69 31.86
C GLY A 96 10.26 2.07 30.76
N VAL A 97 10.95 1.09 30.17
CA VAL A 97 11.88 1.35 29.06
C VAL A 97 11.06 1.73 27.83
N THR A 98 11.07 3.01 27.47
CA THR A 98 10.40 3.51 26.27
C THR A 98 11.11 2.98 25.03
N HIS A 99 10.44 2.07 24.32
CA HIS A 99 10.66 1.93 22.89
C HIS A 99 9.95 3.10 22.20
N PRO A 100 10.53 3.71 21.15
CA PRO A 100 9.76 4.52 20.22
C PRO A 100 8.61 3.66 19.68
N LYS A 101 7.39 4.18 19.71
CA LYS A 101 6.18 3.43 19.33
C LYS A 101 6.18 3.23 17.82
N ASP A 102 6.10 1.98 17.36
CA ASP A 102 6.00 1.67 15.93
C ASP A 102 4.51 1.53 15.59
N HIS A 103 3.88 2.57 15.01
CA HIS A 103 2.44 2.56 14.77
C HIS A 103 1.98 1.42 13.82
N CYS A 104 2.89 0.82 13.03
CA CYS A 104 2.59 -0.33 12.17
C CYS A 104 2.57 -1.68 12.93
N VAL A 105 3.07 -1.71 14.17
CA VAL A 105 3.13 -2.92 15.04
C VAL A 105 2.33 -2.73 16.32
N ASP A 106 2.51 -1.59 17.00
CA ASP A 106 1.86 -1.20 18.25
C ASP A 106 0.50 -0.52 18.03
N GLY A 107 0.20 -0.11 16.79
CA GLY A 107 -1.01 0.63 16.41
C GLY A 107 -0.93 2.14 16.71
N PHE A 108 -1.90 2.90 16.19
CA PHE A 108 -2.04 4.32 16.47
C PHE A 108 -2.59 4.57 17.89
N ASP A 109 -2.31 5.74 18.47
CA ASP A 109 -3.05 6.23 19.63
C ASP A 109 -4.34 6.97 19.17
N PRO A 110 -5.39 7.03 20.00
CA PRO A 110 -6.60 7.78 19.67
C PRO A 110 -6.30 9.25 19.38
N HIS A 111 -6.72 9.72 18.21
CA HIS A 111 -6.52 11.09 17.77
C HIS A 111 -7.34 12.05 18.65
N PRO A 112 -6.81 13.23 19.04
CA PRO A 112 -7.50 14.14 19.96
C PRO A 112 -8.91 14.57 19.52
N SER A 113 -9.22 14.52 18.21
CA SER A 113 -10.56 14.83 17.71
C SER A 113 -11.60 13.72 17.96
N ASP A 114 -11.22 12.50 18.34
CA ASP A 114 -12.16 11.43 18.71
C ASP A 114 -12.99 11.76 19.97
N ALA A 115 -12.61 12.80 20.73
CA ALA A 115 -13.43 13.35 21.81
C ALA A 115 -14.45 14.42 21.34
N THR A 116 -14.43 14.84 20.06
CA THR A 116 -15.13 16.04 19.58
C THR A 116 -15.75 15.97 18.18
N ILE A 117 -15.42 14.97 17.35
CA ILE A 117 -16.10 14.77 16.05
C ILE A 117 -17.56 14.33 16.26
N LYS A 118 -18.28 14.12 15.15
CA LYS A 118 -19.69 13.70 15.14
C LYS A 118 -19.80 12.25 14.69
N ASP A 119 -20.82 11.57 15.23
CA ASP A 119 -21.28 10.26 14.75
C ASP A 119 -21.58 10.29 13.23
N GLY A 120 -21.22 9.22 12.53
CA GLY A 120 -21.60 9.01 11.14
C GLY A 120 -20.95 9.95 10.12
N PRO A 121 -21.53 10.09 8.92
CA PRO A 121 -20.94 10.87 7.81
C PRO A 121 -21.18 12.38 7.92
N ALA A 122 -20.34 13.14 7.23
CA ALA A 122 -20.63 14.53 6.87
C ALA A 122 -21.29 14.62 5.48
N GLU A 123 -22.21 15.55 5.28
CA GLU A 123 -22.76 15.86 3.95
C GLU A 123 -21.86 16.85 3.20
N PHE A 124 -21.46 16.50 1.99
CA PHE A 124 -20.74 17.39 1.07
C PHE A 124 -21.59 17.65 -0.17
N ALA A 125 -21.97 18.91 -0.42
CA ALA A 125 -22.91 19.27 -1.49
C ALA A 125 -22.24 20.13 -2.57
N LYS A 126 -22.22 19.64 -3.81
CA LYS A 126 -21.67 20.36 -4.98
C LYS A 126 -22.59 20.23 -6.19
N ASN A 127 -22.73 21.31 -6.95
CA ASN A 127 -23.56 21.40 -8.17
C ASN A 127 -24.99 20.81 -8.02
N GLY A 128 -25.60 20.96 -6.84
CA GLY A 128 -26.94 20.44 -6.53
C GLY A 128 -27.02 18.93 -6.22
N GLN A 129 -25.89 18.22 -6.16
CA GLN A 129 -25.82 16.81 -5.76
C GLN A 129 -25.12 16.68 -4.39
N VAL A 130 -25.77 16.01 -3.44
CA VAL A 130 -25.19 15.68 -2.14
C VAL A 130 -24.42 14.37 -2.26
N ASP A 131 -23.22 14.34 -1.68
CA ASP A 131 -22.44 13.14 -1.40
C ASP A 131 -22.11 13.06 0.11
N LEU A 132 -21.55 11.94 0.56
CA LEU A 132 -21.22 11.68 1.96
C LEU A 132 -19.72 11.42 2.14
N THR A 133 -19.10 12.14 3.05
CA THR A 133 -17.70 11.94 3.44
C THR A 133 -17.60 11.41 4.87
N VAL A 134 -16.41 10.94 5.26
CA VAL A 134 -16.03 10.88 6.69
C VAL A 134 -15.98 12.31 7.27
N GLN A 135 -15.92 12.45 8.60
CA GLN A 135 -15.89 13.78 9.22
C GLN A 135 -14.65 14.60 8.78
N PRO A 136 -14.75 15.94 8.69
CA PRO A 136 -13.66 16.79 8.16
C PRO A 136 -12.32 16.64 8.87
N GLU A 137 -12.33 16.34 10.17
CA GLU A 137 -11.13 16.10 10.99
C GLU A 137 -10.39 14.81 10.60
N VAL A 138 -11.11 13.80 10.09
CA VAL A 138 -10.52 12.57 9.53
C VAL A 138 -9.88 12.87 8.17
N ILE A 139 -10.54 13.68 7.33
CA ILE A 139 -10.00 14.13 6.04
C ILE A 139 -8.73 14.96 6.26
N ALA A 140 -8.74 15.89 7.22
CA ALA A 140 -7.61 16.73 7.57
C ALA A 140 -6.41 15.89 8.04
N TRP A 141 -6.61 14.95 8.97
CA TRP A 141 -5.55 14.04 9.40
C TRP A 141 -5.00 13.20 8.24
N MET A 142 -5.87 12.66 7.36
CA MET A 142 -5.41 11.92 6.18
C MET A 142 -4.57 12.81 5.24
N GLN A 143 -4.94 14.08 5.06
CA GLN A 143 -4.16 15.04 4.26
C GLN A 143 -2.81 15.39 4.91
N GLU A 144 -2.80 15.62 6.23
CA GLU A 144 -1.59 15.88 7.03
C GLU A 144 -0.60 14.71 7.01
N ASN A 145 -1.05 13.50 6.67
CA ASN A 145 -0.24 12.29 6.54
C ASN A 145 -0.10 11.80 5.07
N GLU A 146 -0.52 12.60 4.07
CA GLU A 146 -0.57 12.27 2.63
C GLU A 146 -1.35 10.99 2.25
N TRP A 147 -2.23 10.48 3.12
CA TRP A 147 -2.91 9.19 2.95
C TRP A 147 -3.70 9.07 1.63
N GLN A 148 -4.38 10.13 1.18
CA GLN A 148 -5.10 10.12 -0.09
C GLN A 148 -4.15 9.90 -1.29
N ALA A 149 -2.97 10.52 -1.26
CA ALA A 149 -1.96 10.40 -2.30
C ALA A 149 -1.18 9.08 -2.18
N ALA A 150 -0.82 8.65 -0.96
CA ALA A 150 -0.13 7.40 -0.71
C ALA A 150 -0.96 6.17 -1.11
N HIS A 151 -2.26 6.16 -0.83
CA HIS A 151 -3.20 5.15 -1.32
C HIS A 151 -3.18 5.09 -2.86
N PHE A 152 -3.27 6.25 -3.54
CA PHE A 152 -3.24 6.30 -5.00
C PHE A 152 -1.91 5.79 -5.60
N GLU A 153 -0.78 6.16 -5.00
CA GLU A 153 0.54 5.72 -5.45
C GLU A 153 0.83 4.24 -5.11
N TRP A 154 0.25 3.69 -4.04
CA TRP A 154 0.28 2.24 -3.74
C TRP A 154 -0.37 1.40 -4.85
N HIS A 155 -1.48 1.90 -5.43
CA HIS A 155 -2.10 1.27 -6.63
C HIS A 155 -1.24 1.51 -7.88
N SER A 156 -0.51 2.63 -7.96
CA SER A 156 0.30 2.98 -9.13
C SER A 156 1.64 2.22 -9.19
N ILE A 157 2.28 1.94 -8.05
CA ILE A 157 3.55 1.18 -8.01
C ILE A 157 3.35 -0.30 -8.41
N ARG A 158 2.13 -0.82 -8.26
CA ARG A 158 1.69 -2.13 -8.77
C ARG A 158 1.42 -2.13 -10.29
N ARG A 159 1.50 -0.98 -10.96
CA ARG A 159 1.27 -0.81 -12.41
C ARG A 159 2.55 -0.47 -13.19
N CYS A 160 3.73 -0.56 -12.57
CA CYS A 160 5.02 -0.28 -13.21
C CYS A 160 5.48 -1.37 -14.19
N GLY A 161 4.98 -2.60 -14.06
CA GLY A 161 5.36 -3.73 -14.90
C GLY A 161 4.84 -3.65 -16.35
N PRO A 162 5.39 -4.45 -17.28
CA PRO A 162 4.98 -4.46 -18.68
C PRO A 162 3.47 -4.68 -18.87
N GLY A 163 2.80 -3.71 -19.52
CA GLY A 163 1.35 -3.73 -19.72
C GLY A 163 0.53 -3.35 -18.48
N GLY A 164 1.13 -2.66 -17.50
CA GLY A 164 0.41 -1.84 -16.52
C GLY A 164 0.10 -0.44 -17.07
N LEU A 165 -0.89 0.23 -16.49
CA LEU A 165 -1.29 1.60 -16.84
C LEU A 165 -0.52 2.65 -16.00
N GLY A 166 0.78 2.44 -15.77
CA GLY A 166 1.62 3.22 -14.84
C GLY A 166 1.88 4.70 -15.20
N GLY A 167 1.09 5.30 -16.09
CA GLY A 167 1.24 6.69 -16.55
C GLY A 167 0.44 7.73 -15.75
N MET A 168 0.00 7.42 -14.53
CA MET A 168 -0.84 8.32 -13.71
C MET A 168 -0.22 8.74 -12.38
N SER A 169 1.00 8.27 -12.05
CA SER A 169 1.72 8.66 -10.83
C SER A 169 2.02 10.16 -10.80
N ARG A 170 1.82 10.79 -9.64
CA ARG A 170 2.16 12.18 -9.36
C ARG A 170 3.65 12.40 -9.11
N VAL A 171 4.37 11.35 -8.69
CA VAL A 171 5.72 11.42 -8.13
C VAL A 171 6.74 10.52 -8.86
N ASP A 172 6.35 9.98 -10.02
CA ASP A 172 7.10 8.95 -10.75
C ASP A 172 7.49 7.75 -9.86
N ILE A 173 6.50 7.20 -9.15
CA ILE A 173 6.69 6.20 -8.09
C ILE A 173 7.49 4.97 -8.55
N CYS A 174 7.39 4.61 -9.83
CA CYS A 174 8.13 3.52 -10.48
C CYS A 174 9.65 3.72 -10.54
N ASN A 175 10.14 4.96 -10.42
CA ASN A 175 11.55 5.33 -10.38
C ASN A 175 11.97 5.92 -9.02
N SER A 176 11.10 5.83 -8.01
CA SER A 176 11.33 6.39 -6.66
C SER A 176 12.27 5.52 -5.80
N SER A 177 12.46 5.93 -4.54
CA SER A 177 13.16 5.13 -3.52
C SER A 177 12.35 3.94 -3.00
N VAL A 178 11.03 3.89 -3.23
CA VAL A 178 10.20 2.76 -2.80
C VAL A 178 10.42 1.57 -3.74
N PRO A 179 10.77 0.36 -3.25
CA PRO A 179 10.96 -0.80 -4.10
C PRO A 179 9.66 -1.19 -4.82
N VAL A 180 9.68 -1.22 -6.16
CA VAL A 180 8.55 -1.74 -6.95
C VAL A 180 8.26 -3.19 -6.54
N PRO A 181 7.03 -3.53 -6.11
CA PRO A 181 6.72 -4.86 -5.60
C PRO A 181 6.79 -5.90 -6.72
N SER A 182 7.31 -7.09 -6.38
CA SER A 182 7.42 -8.23 -7.31
C SER A 182 6.06 -8.75 -7.75
N ASP A 183 5.06 -8.62 -6.87
CA ASP A 183 3.67 -8.82 -7.19
C ASP A 183 3.12 -7.52 -7.80
N GLN A 184 2.55 -7.62 -8.98
CA GLN A 184 2.04 -6.48 -9.76
C GLN A 184 0.54 -6.68 -10.05
N GLU A 185 -0.16 -5.58 -10.31
CA GLU A 185 -1.62 -5.52 -10.35
C GLU A 185 -2.21 -6.60 -11.26
N CYS A 186 -2.94 -7.51 -10.63
CA CYS A 186 -3.62 -8.64 -11.25
C CYS A 186 -2.72 -9.59 -12.07
N LYS A 187 -1.40 -9.62 -11.81
CA LYS A 187 -0.45 -10.53 -12.47
C LYS A 187 -0.19 -11.81 -11.66
N THR A 188 -0.36 -11.76 -10.34
CA THR A 188 0.09 -12.77 -9.36
C THR A 188 -0.88 -12.82 -8.19
N THR A 189 -1.03 -13.97 -7.52
CA THR A 189 -1.92 -14.07 -6.36
C THR A 189 -1.41 -13.29 -5.13
N GLY A 190 -0.09 -13.05 -5.01
CA GLY A 190 0.46 -12.22 -3.94
C GLY A 190 -0.07 -10.78 -3.94
N ASP A 191 -0.31 -10.20 -5.12
CA ASP A 191 -0.93 -8.89 -5.32
C ASP A 191 -2.36 -8.84 -4.75
N GLY A 192 -3.18 -9.87 -5.01
CA GLY A 192 -4.51 -9.99 -4.42
C GLY A 192 -4.50 -10.11 -2.89
N PHE A 193 -3.47 -10.72 -2.30
CA PHE A 193 -3.30 -10.77 -0.84
C PHE A 193 -2.82 -9.43 -0.26
N GLN A 194 -1.97 -8.70 -0.99
CA GLN A 194 -1.52 -7.34 -0.62
C GLN A 194 -2.68 -6.34 -0.67
N PHE A 195 -3.53 -6.39 -1.70
CA PHE A 195 -4.77 -5.61 -1.78
C PHE A 195 -5.65 -5.79 -0.53
N LEU A 196 -5.88 -7.04 -0.13
CA LEU A 196 -6.67 -7.34 1.07
C LEU A 196 -5.98 -6.81 2.35
N ALA A 197 -4.67 -7.03 2.49
CA ALA A 197 -3.91 -6.57 3.65
C ALA A 197 -3.81 -5.04 3.77
N MET A 198 -3.70 -4.30 2.65
CA MET A 198 -3.59 -2.83 2.65
C MET A 198 -4.91 -2.17 3.04
N HIS A 199 -6.04 -2.56 2.44
CA HIS A 199 -7.33 -1.98 2.80
C HIS A 199 -7.72 -2.34 4.25
N ARG A 200 -7.32 -3.52 4.74
CA ARG A 200 -7.40 -3.88 6.17
C ARG A 200 -6.53 -2.98 7.05
N HIS A 201 -5.29 -2.69 6.67
CA HIS A 201 -4.44 -1.73 7.39
C HIS A 201 -5.16 -0.37 7.53
N MET A 202 -5.64 0.20 6.43
CA MET A 202 -6.33 1.50 6.45
C MET A 202 -7.55 1.48 7.40
N ILE A 203 -8.40 0.46 7.32
CA ILE A 203 -9.57 0.30 8.20
C ILE A 203 -9.16 0.16 9.67
N GLN A 204 -8.12 -0.63 9.98
CA GLN A 204 -7.67 -0.85 11.34
C GLN A 204 -7.07 0.41 11.97
N SER A 205 -6.25 1.15 11.23
CA SER A 205 -5.63 2.39 11.71
C SER A 205 -6.65 3.49 11.98
N LEU A 206 -7.61 3.73 11.07
CA LEU A 206 -8.66 4.72 11.32
C LEU A 206 -9.56 4.34 12.52
N LYS A 207 -9.78 3.03 12.78
CA LYS A 207 -10.45 2.56 14.00
C LYS A 207 -9.61 2.68 15.28
N GLN A 208 -8.28 2.75 15.18
CA GLN A 208 -7.38 3.02 16.32
C GLN A 208 -7.29 4.52 16.64
N LEU A 209 -7.32 5.36 15.60
CA LEU A 209 -7.34 6.82 15.70
C LEU A 209 -8.70 7.35 16.18
N TRP A 210 -9.81 6.75 15.74
CA TRP A 210 -11.16 7.13 16.16
C TRP A 210 -11.95 5.93 16.71
N PRO A 211 -11.59 5.40 17.90
CA PRO A 211 -12.26 4.24 18.48
C PRO A 211 -13.71 4.52 18.89
N ASN A 212 -14.03 5.72 19.40
CA ASN A 212 -15.40 6.07 19.76
C ASN A 212 -16.30 6.26 18.53
N HIS A 213 -15.72 6.66 17.39
CA HIS A 213 -16.42 6.85 16.11
C HIS A 213 -16.04 5.77 15.07
N SER A 214 -15.72 4.58 15.54
CA SER A 214 -15.24 3.47 14.71
C SER A 214 -16.32 2.91 13.78
N GLU A 215 -17.60 3.27 13.97
CA GLU A 215 -18.71 2.95 13.09
C GLU A 215 -18.62 3.66 11.74
N GLN A 216 -17.87 4.77 11.61
CA GLN A 216 -17.60 5.38 10.30
C GLN A 216 -16.86 4.40 9.39
N PHE A 217 -15.92 3.64 9.93
CA PHE A 217 -15.07 2.70 9.20
C PHE A 217 -15.64 1.26 9.15
N GLU A 218 -16.86 1.03 9.65
CA GLU A 218 -17.52 -0.28 9.55
C GLU A 218 -18.18 -0.52 8.21
N GLY A 219 -17.82 -1.63 7.57
CA GLY A 219 -18.43 -2.14 6.35
C GLY A 219 -19.87 -2.63 6.52
N PHE A 220 -20.58 -2.75 5.40
CA PHE A 220 -21.84 -3.50 5.37
C PHE A 220 -21.63 -4.96 5.78
N ASP A 221 -22.59 -5.56 6.48
CA ASP A 221 -22.55 -6.98 6.90
C ASP A 221 -22.74 -7.98 5.75
N LYS A 222 -23.22 -7.49 4.60
CA LYS A 222 -23.45 -8.21 3.36
C LYS A 222 -23.44 -7.21 2.19
N PHE A 223 -23.45 -7.69 0.96
CA PHE A 223 -23.49 -6.80 -0.21
C PHE A 223 -24.80 -5.98 -0.24
N PRO A 224 -24.75 -4.65 -0.51
CA PRO A 224 -25.96 -3.82 -0.54
C PRO A 224 -26.79 -4.12 -1.80
N THR A 225 -27.97 -4.71 -1.59
CA THR A 225 -28.87 -5.23 -2.62
C THR A 225 -30.13 -4.39 -2.85
N SER A 226 -30.51 -3.53 -1.90
CA SER A 226 -31.66 -2.61 -2.03
C SER A 226 -31.31 -1.17 -1.66
N ALA A 227 -32.24 -0.24 -1.85
CA ALA A 227 -32.04 1.18 -1.55
C ALA A 227 -32.07 1.45 -0.04
N GLU A 228 -32.86 0.69 0.72
CA GLU A 228 -33.06 0.85 2.17
C GLU A 228 -31.77 0.55 2.96
N GLU A 229 -30.91 -0.30 2.40
CA GLU A 229 -29.62 -0.72 2.95
C GLU A 229 -28.54 0.37 2.85
N LEU A 230 -28.82 1.47 2.13
CA LEU A 230 -27.92 2.60 1.93
C LEU A 230 -28.24 3.80 2.86
N PRO A 231 -27.29 4.73 3.06
CA PRO A 231 -27.55 6.05 3.63
C PRO A 231 -28.70 6.79 2.92
N GLN A 232 -29.45 7.61 3.65
CA GLN A 232 -30.67 8.26 3.15
C GLN A 232 -30.44 9.08 1.87
N GLN A 233 -29.32 9.79 1.81
CA GLN A 233 -28.87 10.66 0.72
C GLN A 233 -28.54 9.89 -0.58
N TRP A 234 -28.44 8.56 -0.51
CA TRP A 234 -28.05 7.68 -1.62
C TRP A 234 -29.21 6.82 -2.16
N ARG A 235 -30.33 6.75 -1.43
CA ARG A 235 -31.46 5.86 -1.79
C ARG A 235 -32.14 6.22 -3.10
N ALA A 236 -32.25 7.52 -3.42
CA ALA A 236 -32.85 8.01 -4.66
C ALA A 236 -32.04 7.65 -5.92
N ASP A 237 -30.73 7.48 -5.76
CA ASP A 237 -29.79 7.14 -6.83
C ASP A 237 -29.53 5.63 -6.95
N PHE A 238 -30.07 4.82 -6.03
CA PHE A 238 -30.04 3.37 -6.15
C PHE A 238 -30.62 2.91 -7.49
N ARG A 239 -29.87 2.06 -8.19
CA ARG A 239 -30.34 1.30 -9.36
C ARG A 239 -30.05 -0.18 -9.08
N PRO A 240 -30.88 -1.12 -9.55
CA PRO A 240 -30.58 -2.55 -9.43
C PRO A 240 -29.18 -2.90 -9.96
N TRP A 241 -28.57 -3.94 -9.39
CA TRP A 241 -27.31 -4.50 -9.88
C TRP A 241 -27.54 -5.46 -11.04
N SER A 242 -26.49 -5.76 -11.81
CA SER A 242 -26.58 -6.82 -12.83
C SER A 242 -26.77 -8.19 -12.16
N ALA A 243 -27.41 -9.14 -12.86
CA ALA A 243 -27.55 -10.51 -12.36
C ALA A 243 -26.19 -11.17 -12.09
N THR A 244 -25.17 -10.84 -12.87
CA THR A 244 -23.78 -11.28 -12.68
C THR A 244 -23.18 -10.69 -11.40
N THR A 245 -23.38 -9.39 -11.14
CA THR A 245 -22.88 -8.72 -9.93
C THR A 245 -23.55 -9.30 -8.69
N ILE A 246 -24.87 -9.55 -8.72
CA ILE A 246 -25.60 -10.24 -7.62
C ILE A 246 -25.11 -11.69 -7.43
N ALA A 247 -24.84 -12.44 -8.49
CA ALA A 247 -24.33 -13.80 -8.38
C ALA A 247 -22.92 -13.84 -7.76
N ASN A 248 -22.04 -12.92 -8.16
CA ASN A 248 -20.70 -12.77 -7.58
C ASN A 248 -20.78 -12.28 -6.12
N ALA A 249 -21.57 -11.26 -5.83
CA ALA A 249 -21.81 -10.78 -4.47
C ALA A 249 -22.30 -11.90 -3.53
N LYS A 250 -23.20 -12.77 -4.01
CA LYS A 250 -23.64 -13.94 -3.24
C LYS A 250 -22.52 -14.95 -2.97
N ILE A 251 -21.59 -15.17 -3.91
CA ILE A 251 -20.41 -16.02 -3.69
C ILE A 251 -19.49 -15.44 -2.62
N ALA A 252 -19.43 -14.11 -2.50
CA ALA A 252 -18.70 -13.39 -1.45
C ALA A 252 -19.42 -13.44 -0.08
N ASP A 253 -20.71 -13.10 -0.01
CA ASP A 253 -21.49 -13.16 1.24
C ASP A 253 -21.59 -14.60 1.80
N GLU A 254 -21.59 -15.61 0.92
CA GLU A 254 -21.65 -17.04 1.23
C GLU A 254 -20.31 -17.76 1.03
N ILE A 255 -19.18 -17.06 1.18
CA ILE A 255 -17.82 -17.57 0.89
C ILE A 255 -17.38 -18.74 1.78
N ASP A 256 -18.00 -18.88 2.95
CA ASP A 256 -17.83 -19.96 3.92
C ASP A 256 -18.43 -21.31 3.48
N LYS A 257 -19.35 -21.31 2.50
CA LYS A 257 -19.94 -22.56 1.99
C LYS A 257 -18.90 -23.37 1.21
N PRO A 258 -18.87 -24.72 1.33
CA PRO A 258 -17.86 -25.55 0.68
C PRO A 258 -17.70 -25.33 -0.83
N GLU A 259 -18.81 -25.11 -1.55
CA GLU A 259 -18.86 -24.86 -3.00
C GLU A 259 -18.32 -23.47 -3.41
N ASN A 260 -18.15 -22.55 -2.46
CA ASN A 260 -17.53 -21.24 -2.68
C ASN A 260 -16.09 -21.22 -2.14
N LEU A 261 -15.88 -21.76 -0.95
CA LEU A 261 -14.57 -21.91 -0.31
C LEU A 261 -13.59 -22.75 -1.15
N SER A 262 -14.09 -23.68 -1.96
CA SER A 262 -13.29 -24.52 -2.87
C SER A 262 -12.90 -23.84 -4.19
N ARG A 263 -13.48 -22.68 -4.54
CA ARG A 263 -13.15 -21.93 -5.78
C ARG A 263 -11.75 -21.32 -5.74
N PHE A 264 -11.27 -21.01 -4.53
CA PHE A 264 -10.06 -20.23 -4.29
C PHE A 264 -9.03 -21.07 -3.53
N PRO A 265 -7.85 -21.38 -4.11
CA PRO A 265 -6.81 -22.15 -3.43
C PRO A 265 -6.30 -21.44 -2.17
N ASP A 266 -6.09 -20.12 -2.27
CA ASP A 266 -5.55 -19.26 -1.22
C ASP A 266 -6.20 -17.87 -1.21
N GLU A 267 -5.87 -17.09 -0.18
CA GLU A 267 -6.34 -15.72 0.04
C GLU A 267 -6.00 -14.77 -1.11
N GLY A 268 -4.89 -15.00 -1.80
CA GLY A 268 -4.43 -14.16 -2.90
C GLY A 268 -5.25 -14.37 -4.17
N ALA A 269 -5.58 -15.62 -4.49
CA ALA A 269 -6.55 -15.94 -5.53
C ALA A 269 -7.95 -15.40 -5.22
N PHE A 270 -8.33 -15.31 -3.95
CA PHE A 270 -9.59 -14.69 -3.54
C PHE A 270 -9.56 -13.16 -3.68
N GLY A 271 -8.49 -12.49 -3.25
CA GLY A 271 -8.30 -11.05 -3.44
C GLY A 271 -8.24 -10.65 -4.92
N MET A 272 -7.51 -11.41 -5.74
CA MET A 272 -7.53 -11.25 -7.21
C MET A 272 -8.96 -11.37 -7.77
N TRP A 273 -9.77 -12.30 -7.26
CA TRP A 273 -11.14 -12.47 -7.72
C TRP A 273 -12.04 -11.29 -7.38
N LEU A 274 -11.84 -10.63 -6.24
CA LEU A 274 -12.57 -9.42 -5.85
C LEU A 274 -12.11 -8.17 -6.62
N GLN A 275 -10.79 -7.95 -6.73
CA GLN A 275 -10.25 -6.70 -7.28
C GLN A 275 -10.24 -6.64 -8.81
N CYS A 276 -9.90 -7.75 -9.49
CA CYS A 276 -9.45 -7.71 -10.88
C CYS A 276 -10.59 -7.64 -11.89
N PHE A 277 -10.27 -7.12 -13.08
CA PHE A 277 -11.22 -6.92 -14.18
C PHE A 277 -12.01 -8.20 -14.52
N THR A 278 -13.32 -8.04 -14.71
CA THR A 278 -14.26 -9.14 -14.93
C THR A 278 -13.82 -10.04 -16.08
N GLY A 279 -13.69 -11.35 -15.81
CA GLY A 279 -13.26 -12.33 -16.80
C GLY A 279 -11.75 -12.54 -16.92
N GLN A 280 -10.91 -11.77 -16.20
CA GLN A 280 -9.47 -12.00 -16.15
C GLN A 280 -9.14 -13.35 -15.49
N ALA A 281 -8.23 -14.12 -16.08
CA ALA A 281 -7.78 -15.40 -15.52
C ALA A 281 -6.91 -15.21 -14.28
N ILE A 282 -7.13 -16.03 -13.25
CA ILE A 282 -6.41 -15.99 -11.97
C ILE A 282 -5.39 -17.12 -11.93
N PRO A 283 -4.08 -16.86 -11.76
CA PRO A 283 -3.06 -17.89 -11.68
C PRO A 283 -3.37 -18.95 -10.61
N GLY A 284 -3.36 -20.22 -11.00
CA GLY A 284 -3.59 -21.35 -10.09
C GLY A 284 -5.05 -21.61 -9.69
N ALA A 285 -6.02 -20.78 -10.10
CA ALA A 285 -7.43 -20.98 -9.81
C ALA A 285 -8.24 -21.39 -11.05
N SER A 286 -9.37 -22.06 -10.84
CA SER A 286 -10.30 -22.49 -11.90
C SER A 286 -11.39 -21.44 -12.22
N VAL A 287 -11.28 -20.25 -11.66
CA VAL A 287 -12.23 -19.14 -11.79
C VAL A 287 -11.57 -17.90 -12.39
N THR A 288 -12.36 -17.11 -13.10
CA THR A 288 -11.98 -15.76 -13.56
C THR A 288 -12.47 -14.70 -12.58
N ALA A 289 -11.80 -13.54 -12.56
CA ALA A 289 -12.12 -12.46 -11.63
C ALA A 289 -13.51 -11.84 -11.87
N SER A 290 -14.07 -11.27 -10.80
CA SER A 290 -15.47 -10.83 -10.73
C SER A 290 -15.70 -9.37 -11.12
N GLY A 291 -14.68 -8.52 -11.03
CA GLY A 291 -14.79 -7.06 -11.12
C GLY A 291 -15.52 -6.39 -9.95
N LEU A 292 -15.83 -7.10 -8.86
CA LEU A 292 -16.66 -6.58 -7.75
C LEU A 292 -16.14 -5.27 -7.16
N HIS A 293 -14.83 -5.14 -6.92
CA HIS A 293 -14.24 -3.89 -6.44
C HIS A 293 -14.49 -2.70 -7.38
N GLY A 294 -14.26 -2.90 -8.68
CA GLY A 294 -14.51 -1.88 -9.70
C GLY A 294 -16.00 -1.52 -9.80
N GLU A 295 -16.88 -2.53 -9.85
CA GLU A 295 -18.33 -2.34 -9.80
C GLU A 295 -18.75 -1.51 -8.58
N LEU A 296 -18.20 -1.79 -7.39
CA LEU A 296 -18.49 -1.07 -6.16
C LEU A 296 -18.05 0.41 -6.21
N HIS A 297 -16.89 0.72 -6.78
CA HIS A 297 -16.46 2.11 -6.99
C HIS A 297 -17.31 2.83 -8.05
N PHE A 298 -17.57 2.21 -9.21
CA PHE A 298 -18.23 2.85 -10.34
C PHE A 298 -19.75 3.00 -10.18
N LYS A 299 -20.41 2.11 -9.44
CA LYS A 299 -21.86 2.15 -9.17
C LYS A 299 -22.35 3.51 -8.64
N TRP A 300 -21.50 4.16 -7.85
CA TRP A 300 -21.86 5.23 -6.93
C TRP A 300 -21.24 6.57 -7.29
N VAL A 301 -20.64 6.69 -8.48
CA VAL A 301 -20.01 7.94 -8.93
C VAL A 301 -21.05 9.06 -9.02
N ARG A 302 -20.87 10.08 -8.18
CA ARG A 302 -21.66 11.31 -8.20
C ARG A 302 -21.14 12.25 -9.29
N SER A 303 -21.62 12.09 -10.52
CA SER A 303 -21.09 12.82 -11.68
C SER A 303 -21.14 14.36 -11.58
N ASN A 304 -22.01 14.92 -10.72
CA ASN A 304 -22.06 16.37 -10.47
C ASN A 304 -21.23 16.78 -9.24
N ASN A 305 -20.78 15.83 -8.42
CA ASN A 305 -20.07 16.04 -7.16
C ASN A 305 -18.90 15.05 -7.03
N THR A 306 -17.85 15.27 -7.83
CA THR A 306 -16.73 14.32 -8.00
C THR A 306 -15.56 14.54 -7.05
N ASP A 307 -15.56 15.62 -6.25
CA ASP A 307 -14.40 16.08 -5.47
C ASP A 307 -13.93 15.01 -4.48
N HIS A 308 -14.86 14.43 -3.74
CA HIS A 308 -14.66 13.27 -2.84
C HIS A 308 -15.42 12.03 -3.37
N GLY A 309 -15.70 11.97 -4.67
CA GLY A 309 -16.52 10.92 -5.26
C GLY A 309 -15.74 9.61 -5.45
N LEU A 310 -16.39 8.46 -5.29
CA LEU A 310 -15.74 7.13 -5.32
C LEU A 310 -14.92 6.81 -6.58
N GLY A 311 -15.23 7.43 -7.72
CA GLY A 311 -14.47 7.29 -8.97
C GLY A 311 -13.20 8.14 -9.06
N ASN A 312 -13.02 9.12 -8.16
CA ASN A 312 -11.82 9.95 -8.09
C ASN A 312 -10.74 9.24 -7.27
N GLN A 313 -9.85 8.48 -7.94
CA GLN A 313 -8.84 7.66 -7.27
C GLN A 313 -7.86 8.45 -6.38
N PHE A 314 -7.82 9.78 -6.49
CA PHE A 314 -6.98 10.67 -5.68
C PHE A 314 -7.60 11.12 -4.35
N THR A 315 -8.89 10.88 -4.12
CA THR A 315 -9.65 11.36 -2.94
C THR A 315 -10.80 10.44 -2.54
N ASN A 316 -10.98 9.30 -3.20
CA ASN A 316 -12.11 8.40 -2.94
C ASN A 316 -12.15 7.85 -1.51
N ILE A 317 -11.03 7.83 -0.79
CA ILE A 317 -10.98 7.46 0.65
C ILE A 317 -11.62 8.50 1.58
N ASP A 318 -11.84 9.73 1.10
CA ASP A 318 -12.63 10.73 1.83
C ASP A 318 -14.13 10.34 1.87
N ASN A 319 -14.58 9.53 0.90
CA ASN A 319 -15.99 9.15 0.76
C ASN A 319 -16.40 8.16 1.86
N TYR A 320 -17.51 8.44 2.56
CA TYR A 320 -18.04 7.56 3.60
C TYR A 320 -18.28 6.13 3.09
N MET A 321 -18.78 6.01 1.86
CA MET A 321 -19.11 4.72 1.26
C MET A 321 -17.89 3.95 0.74
N PHE A 322 -16.70 4.56 0.67
CA PHE A 322 -15.45 3.80 0.47
C PHE A 322 -15.30 2.78 1.60
N TRP A 323 -15.38 3.26 2.83
CA TRP A 323 -15.27 2.45 4.04
C TRP A 323 -16.41 1.44 4.19
N LYS A 324 -17.63 1.78 3.74
CA LYS A 324 -18.75 0.83 3.76
C LYS A 324 -18.57 -0.35 2.82
N LEU A 325 -17.89 -0.13 1.69
CA LEU A 325 -17.66 -1.12 0.65
C LEU A 325 -16.37 -1.92 0.88
N HIS A 326 -15.29 -1.27 1.30
CA HIS A 326 -14.04 -1.94 1.67
C HIS A 326 -14.14 -2.69 3.00
N GLY A 327 -14.89 -2.20 3.97
CA GLY A 327 -15.20 -2.97 5.18
C GLY A 327 -16.08 -4.21 4.92
N TRP A 328 -16.89 -4.21 3.84
CA TRP A 328 -17.59 -5.42 3.41
C TRP A 328 -16.63 -6.44 2.79
N ILE A 329 -15.71 -5.98 1.93
CA ILE A 329 -14.59 -6.78 1.40
C ILE A 329 -13.79 -7.41 2.55
N ASP A 330 -13.48 -6.64 3.60
CA ASP A 330 -12.74 -7.09 4.77
C ASP A 330 -13.52 -8.12 5.61
N LYS A 331 -14.80 -7.87 5.92
CA LYS A 331 -15.69 -8.83 6.60
C LYS A 331 -15.80 -10.15 5.84
N VAL A 332 -15.91 -10.09 4.52
CA VAL A 332 -15.94 -11.26 3.63
C VAL A 332 -14.60 -12.01 3.62
N TRP A 333 -13.46 -11.30 3.56
CA TRP A 333 -12.14 -11.93 3.65
C TRP A 333 -11.91 -12.60 5.01
N GLU A 334 -12.34 -11.99 6.11
CA GLU A 334 -12.26 -12.65 7.42
C GLU A 334 -13.12 -13.91 7.47
N LYS A 335 -14.33 -13.87 6.89
CA LYS A 335 -15.18 -15.06 6.74
C LYS A 335 -14.48 -16.18 5.97
N TYR A 336 -13.78 -15.85 4.88
CA TYR A 336 -12.94 -16.79 4.12
C TYR A 336 -11.78 -17.35 4.95
N ARG A 337 -11.05 -16.49 5.67
CA ARG A 337 -9.92 -16.89 6.54
C ARG A 337 -10.34 -17.87 7.62
N VAL A 338 -11.39 -17.54 8.38
CA VAL A 338 -11.96 -18.40 9.41
C VAL A 338 -12.47 -19.72 8.82
N ALA A 339 -13.13 -19.70 7.65
CA ALA A 339 -13.58 -20.91 6.96
C ALA A 339 -12.43 -21.79 6.44
N LYS A 340 -11.26 -21.22 6.12
CA LYS A 340 -10.01 -21.97 5.83
C LYS A 340 -9.28 -22.47 7.10
N GLY A 341 -9.74 -22.11 8.30
CA GLY A 341 -9.08 -22.44 9.56
C GLY A 341 -7.87 -21.56 9.90
N LEU A 342 -7.77 -20.38 9.28
CA LEU A 342 -6.78 -19.36 9.65
C LEU A 342 -7.30 -18.55 10.84
N SER A 343 -6.39 -18.07 11.70
CA SER A 343 -6.76 -17.26 12.88
C SER A 343 -6.82 -15.77 12.52
N PRO A 344 -7.78 -14.98 13.03
CA PRO A 344 -7.77 -13.52 12.90
C PRO A 344 -6.46 -12.88 13.42
N ASP A 345 -5.76 -13.58 14.32
CA ASP A 345 -4.60 -13.09 15.06
C ASP A 345 -3.25 -13.68 14.59
N ASP A 346 -3.21 -14.44 13.48
CA ASP A 346 -1.97 -15.11 13.06
C ASP A 346 -0.84 -14.14 12.62
N GLN A 347 0.40 -14.58 12.81
CA GLN A 347 1.57 -13.75 12.54
C GLN A 347 1.78 -13.44 11.05
N LYS A 348 1.35 -14.30 10.13
CA LYS A 348 1.44 -14.04 8.68
C LYS A 348 0.51 -12.89 8.28
N LEU A 349 -0.68 -12.81 8.88
CA LEU A 349 -1.58 -11.67 8.69
C LEU A 349 -1.01 -10.39 9.32
N LYS A 350 -0.53 -10.44 10.56
CA LYS A 350 0.06 -9.27 11.24
C LYS A 350 1.29 -8.73 10.50
N ASP A 351 2.20 -9.61 10.11
CA ASP A 351 3.36 -9.28 9.26
C ASP A 351 2.94 -8.66 7.92
N ALA A 352 1.80 -9.06 7.34
CA ALA A 352 1.31 -8.53 6.06
C ALA A 352 0.66 -7.14 6.21
N VAL A 353 -0.17 -6.95 7.24
CA VAL A 353 -0.78 -5.64 7.56
C VAL A 353 0.31 -4.61 7.89
N ALA A 354 1.28 -4.97 8.75
CA ALA A 354 2.43 -4.12 9.07
C ALA A 354 3.28 -3.80 7.82
N ALA A 355 3.52 -4.77 6.94
CA ALA A 355 4.24 -4.54 5.69
C ALA A 355 3.51 -3.58 4.73
N GLN A 356 2.18 -3.52 4.73
CA GLN A 356 1.43 -2.55 3.93
C GLN A 356 1.34 -1.17 4.58
N CYS A 357 1.35 -1.11 5.92
CA CYS A 357 1.55 0.13 6.67
C CYS A 357 2.89 0.78 6.30
N TYR A 358 4.02 0.08 6.49
CA TYR A 358 5.34 0.61 6.12
C TYR A 358 5.47 0.96 4.63
N GLU A 359 4.75 0.28 3.74
CA GLU A 359 4.75 0.59 2.31
C GLU A 359 4.02 1.90 2.02
N MET A 360 2.80 2.11 2.56
CA MET A 360 2.10 3.39 2.45
C MET A 360 2.91 4.54 3.09
N ASP A 361 3.53 4.28 4.23
CA ASP A 361 4.34 5.23 5.00
C ASP A 361 5.63 5.63 4.24
N ALA A 362 6.28 4.69 3.55
CA ALA A 362 7.41 4.97 2.66
C ALA A 362 7.00 5.74 1.39
N ILE A 363 5.81 5.44 0.83
CA ILE A 363 5.24 6.16 -0.32
C ILE A 363 4.86 7.60 0.08
N ALA A 364 4.27 7.80 1.25
CA ALA A 364 3.92 9.11 1.80
C ALA A 364 5.18 10.01 1.89
N ARG A 365 6.31 9.49 2.37
CA ARG A 365 7.60 10.20 2.41
C ARG A 365 8.24 10.48 1.04
N VAL A 366 7.84 9.79 -0.04
CA VAL A 366 8.21 10.17 -1.42
C VAL A 366 7.38 11.35 -1.91
N ILE A 367 6.10 11.41 -1.51
CA ILE A 367 5.18 12.50 -1.86
C ILE A 367 5.54 13.77 -1.10
N ASN A 368 5.80 13.64 0.20
CA ASN A 368 6.13 14.74 1.09
C ASN A 368 7.33 14.35 1.99
N PRO A 369 8.56 14.70 1.60
CA PRO A 369 9.77 14.45 2.40
C PRO A 369 9.84 15.23 3.73
N GLU A 370 8.92 16.16 3.99
CA GLU A 370 8.79 16.87 5.27
C GLU A 370 7.85 16.14 6.26
N LEU A 371 7.25 15.01 5.86
CA LEU A 371 6.65 14.04 6.76
C LEU A 371 7.73 13.41 7.64
N ASN A 372 8.01 14.07 8.76
CA ASN A 372 8.72 13.47 9.88
C ASN A 372 7.93 12.22 10.31
N PRO A 373 8.59 11.06 10.54
CA PRO A 373 7.96 9.99 11.30
C PRO A 373 7.59 10.48 12.70
N ASP A 374 6.76 9.70 13.42
CA ASP A 374 6.57 9.83 14.87
C ASP A 374 7.93 10.14 15.53
N PRO A 375 8.03 11.21 16.36
CA PRO A 375 9.30 11.87 16.63
C PRO A 375 10.33 10.88 17.16
N VAL A 376 11.28 10.52 16.29
CA VAL A 376 12.29 9.51 16.58
C VAL A 376 13.20 10.07 17.67
N ASP A 377 12.93 9.64 18.90
CA ASP A 377 13.87 9.75 20.02
C ASP A 377 15.24 9.29 19.49
N PRO A 378 16.27 10.16 19.51
CA PRO A 378 17.51 9.91 18.79
C PRO A 378 18.08 8.56 19.24
N LEU A 379 18.36 7.69 18.25
CA LEU A 379 18.63 6.27 18.48
C LEU A 379 19.55 6.07 19.70
N PRO A 380 19.17 5.19 20.65
CA PRO A 380 19.84 5.10 21.94
C PRO A 380 21.34 4.92 21.73
N THR A 381 22.16 5.66 22.47
CA THR A 381 23.62 5.57 22.32
C THR A 381 24.02 4.16 22.76
N GLU A 382 24.45 3.33 21.81
CA GLU A 382 24.71 1.91 22.04
C GLU A 382 26.20 1.59 22.01
N SER A 383 26.57 0.44 22.57
CA SER A 383 27.93 -0.06 22.61
C SER A 383 27.98 -1.58 22.52
N GLY A 384 29.18 -2.14 22.31
CA GLY A 384 29.40 -3.57 22.15
C GLY A 384 29.52 -4.03 20.70
N VAL A 385 30.03 -5.26 20.52
CA VAL A 385 30.57 -5.80 19.25
C VAL A 385 29.61 -5.66 18.08
N PHE A 386 28.30 -5.88 18.28
CA PHE A 386 27.34 -5.73 17.20
C PHE A 386 27.27 -4.29 16.69
N HIS A 387 27.03 -3.32 17.58
CA HIS A 387 26.92 -1.91 17.22
C HIS A 387 28.23 -1.36 16.61
N THR A 388 29.37 -1.67 17.23
CA THR A 388 30.67 -1.08 16.82
C THR A 388 31.32 -1.77 15.62
N SER A 389 30.93 -3.00 15.29
CA SER A 389 31.74 -3.85 14.39
C SER A 389 30.95 -4.76 13.45
N VAL A 390 29.66 -5.04 13.70
CA VAL A 390 28.82 -5.84 12.78
C VAL A 390 27.85 -4.95 12.00
N ARG A 391 27.14 -4.04 12.68
CA ARG A 391 26.23 -3.07 12.06
C ARG A 391 26.90 -2.25 10.93
N PRO A 392 28.14 -1.73 11.08
CA PRO A 392 28.84 -1.04 9.98
C PRO A 392 29.12 -1.91 8.75
N ILE A 393 29.15 -3.24 8.88
CA ILE A 393 29.29 -4.16 7.73
C ILE A 393 28.00 -4.20 6.92
N PHE A 394 26.85 -4.16 7.60
CA PHE A 394 25.52 -4.15 6.97
C PHE A 394 25.18 -2.79 6.35
N GLU A 395 25.55 -1.70 7.02
CA GLU A 395 25.34 -0.31 6.57
C GLU A 395 26.43 0.21 5.61
N SER A 396 27.49 -0.60 5.38
CA SER A 396 28.55 -0.29 4.42
C SER A 396 28.00 -0.07 3.00
N MET A 397 28.30 1.07 2.40
CA MET A 397 27.97 1.39 1.00
C MET A 397 28.61 0.45 -0.04
N VAL A 398 29.57 -0.38 0.36
CA VAL A 398 30.19 -1.43 -0.48
C VAL A 398 29.31 -2.69 -0.51
N ASN A 399 28.82 -3.12 0.66
CA ASN A 399 27.95 -4.31 0.78
C ASN A 399 26.49 -3.99 0.46
N LYS A 400 25.99 -2.83 0.92
CA LYS A 400 24.60 -2.39 0.74
C LYS A 400 23.56 -3.37 1.30
N CYS A 401 23.89 -4.13 2.36
CA CYS A 401 22.92 -5.04 2.99
C CYS A 401 21.69 -4.26 3.45
N SER A 402 21.88 -3.11 4.12
CA SER A 402 20.79 -2.20 4.50
C SER A 402 20.04 -1.62 3.30
N GLY A 403 20.64 -1.54 2.11
CA GLY A 403 19.97 -1.08 0.89
C GLY A 403 18.90 -2.04 0.34
N CYS A 404 18.84 -3.28 0.86
CA CYS A 404 17.75 -4.23 0.62
C CYS A 404 17.17 -4.81 1.92
N HIS A 405 17.56 -4.24 3.07
CA HIS A 405 17.18 -4.64 4.42
C HIS A 405 17.23 -3.39 5.32
N ALA A 406 16.50 -2.36 4.91
CA ALA A 406 16.50 -1.03 5.52
C ALA A 406 15.67 -1.00 6.82
N ALA A 407 15.42 0.19 7.38
CA ALA A 407 14.59 0.35 8.58
C ALA A 407 13.15 -0.16 8.35
N PRO A 408 12.44 -0.61 9.40
CA PRO A 408 11.09 -1.18 9.25
C PRO A 408 10.14 -0.29 8.44
N SER A 409 10.16 1.02 8.73
CA SER A 409 9.47 2.13 8.06
C SER A 409 9.70 2.28 6.55
N THR A 410 10.55 1.46 5.93
CA THR A 410 10.83 1.49 4.48
C THR A 410 10.39 0.21 3.74
N GLY A 411 9.64 -0.67 4.40
CA GLY A 411 9.16 -1.93 3.81
C GLY A 411 10.27 -2.93 3.47
N PRO A 412 11.15 -3.28 4.42
CA PRO A 412 12.40 -3.98 4.12
C PRO A 412 12.18 -5.41 3.60
N GLN A 413 12.95 -5.78 2.58
CA GLN A 413 12.75 -7.03 1.86
C GLN A 413 12.91 -8.25 2.78
N ALA A 414 12.01 -9.23 2.59
CA ALA A 414 11.82 -10.39 3.46
C ALA A 414 11.45 -10.09 4.93
N GLY A 415 11.08 -8.85 5.28
CA GLY A 415 10.74 -8.47 6.66
C GLY A 415 11.95 -8.43 7.59
N LEU A 416 13.12 -8.08 7.05
CA LEU A 416 14.39 -8.08 7.77
C LEU A 416 15.06 -6.70 7.67
N SER A 417 15.20 -6.02 8.80
CA SER A 417 16.00 -4.80 8.94
C SER A 417 17.41 -5.09 9.42
N LEU A 418 18.40 -4.43 8.81
CA LEU A 418 19.83 -4.56 9.13
C LEU A 418 20.53 -3.20 9.36
N GLY A 419 19.80 -2.08 9.27
CA GLY A 419 20.33 -0.73 9.48
C GLY A 419 19.28 0.37 9.23
N GLY A 420 19.71 1.63 9.35
CA GLY A 420 18.85 2.83 9.27
C GLY A 420 18.29 3.25 10.64
N GLU A 421 17.11 3.90 10.62
CA GLU A 421 16.34 4.39 11.78
C GLU A 421 15.77 3.26 12.66
N ILE A 422 16.65 2.41 13.20
CA ILE A 422 16.32 1.30 14.10
C ILE A 422 17.49 1.07 15.07
N SER A 423 17.20 0.75 16.34
CA SER A 423 18.26 0.49 17.31
C SER A 423 18.99 -0.82 17.01
N SER A 424 20.25 -0.90 17.41
CA SER A 424 21.09 -2.07 17.16
C SER A 424 20.69 -3.23 18.07
N THR A 425 20.09 -2.93 19.23
CA THR A 425 19.37 -3.90 20.08
C THR A 425 18.23 -4.54 19.32
N ASP A 426 17.42 -3.75 18.62
CA ASP A 426 16.24 -4.24 17.89
C ASP A 426 16.62 -5.00 16.61
N ILE A 427 17.69 -4.60 15.91
CA ILE A 427 18.28 -5.40 14.82
C ILE A 427 18.72 -6.78 15.34
N VAL A 428 19.42 -6.85 16.49
CA VAL A 428 19.83 -8.15 17.07
C VAL A 428 18.62 -8.96 17.51
N ALA A 429 17.60 -8.34 18.09
CA ALA A 429 16.33 -9.01 18.43
C ALA A 429 15.59 -9.54 17.18
N GLY A 430 15.66 -8.84 16.05
CA GLY A 430 15.14 -9.26 14.74
C GLY A 430 15.96 -10.37 14.05
N LEU A 431 17.21 -10.61 14.49
CA LEU A 431 18.10 -11.63 13.93
C LEU A 431 18.16 -12.91 14.77
N VAL A 432 18.31 -12.78 16.08
CA VAL A 432 18.66 -13.90 16.95
C VAL A 432 17.46 -14.83 17.14
N ASN A 433 17.68 -16.10 16.81
CA ASN A 433 16.72 -17.19 16.90
C ASN A 433 15.42 -17.06 16.06
N LYS A 434 15.28 -16.03 15.21
CA LYS A 434 14.11 -15.84 14.33
C LYS A 434 14.17 -16.76 13.08
N PRO A 435 13.04 -17.29 12.58
CA PRO A 435 13.01 -18.09 11.35
C PRO A 435 13.44 -17.30 10.11
N ALA A 436 14.16 -17.93 9.19
CA ALA A 436 14.54 -17.29 7.92
C ALA A 436 13.51 -17.57 6.82
N ARG A 437 12.72 -16.57 6.39
CA ARG A 437 11.68 -16.71 5.33
C ARG A 437 12.19 -17.33 4.02
N GLY A 438 13.47 -17.09 3.69
CA GLY A 438 14.17 -17.67 2.54
C GLY A 438 15.19 -18.77 2.87
N GLY A 439 15.11 -19.37 4.06
CA GLY A 439 16.05 -20.39 4.57
C GLY A 439 15.42 -21.71 5.01
N GLY A 440 14.15 -22.00 4.67
CA GLY A 440 13.54 -23.31 4.88
C GLY A 440 13.42 -23.74 6.34
N GLN A 441 14.35 -24.58 6.80
CA GLN A 441 14.46 -25.01 8.20
C GLN A 441 15.39 -24.14 9.07
N PHE A 442 16.19 -23.26 8.45
CA PHE A 442 17.20 -22.46 9.15
C PHE A 442 16.61 -21.20 9.83
N LYS A 443 17.33 -20.73 10.85
CA LYS A 443 17.10 -19.44 11.51
C LYS A 443 18.04 -18.37 10.95
N LEU A 444 17.70 -17.09 11.08
CA LEU A 444 18.54 -15.99 10.61
C LEU A 444 19.91 -15.99 11.31
N VAL A 445 19.93 -15.97 12.65
CA VAL A 445 21.12 -16.20 13.47
C VAL A 445 20.83 -17.25 14.56
N VAL A 446 21.77 -18.18 14.72
CA VAL A 446 21.82 -19.19 15.79
C VAL A 446 23.03 -18.89 16.68
N PRO A 447 22.83 -18.41 17.92
CA PRO A 447 23.90 -18.20 18.89
C PRO A 447 24.84 -19.40 19.01
N GLY A 448 26.14 -19.15 18.93
CA GLY A 448 27.20 -20.16 18.97
C GLY A 448 27.48 -20.88 17.64
N ASP A 449 26.57 -20.82 16.65
CA ASP A 449 26.67 -21.62 15.42
C ASP A 449 26.45 -20.80 14.12
N PRO A 450 27.52 -20.27 13.52
CA PRO A 450 27.49 -19.66 12.19
C PRO A 450 27.05 -20.63 11.09
N GLU A 451 27.30 -21.92 11.26
CA GLU A 451 26.98 -22.97 10.28
C GLU A 451 25.50 -23.40 10.35
N GLN A 452 24.74 -22.94 11.35
CA GLN A 452 23.27 -23.00 11.40
C GLN A 452 22.61 -21.63 11.23
N SER A 453 23.39 -20.56 11.09
CA SER A 453 22.93 -19.18 10.89
C SER A 453 22.75 -18.86 9.40
N TRP A 454 21.51 -18.75 8.94
CA TRP A 454 21.20 -18.50 7.52
C TRP A 454 21.80 -17.20 6.99
N LEU A 455 21.80 -16.13 7.79
CA LEU A 455 22.40 -14.85 7.40
C LEU A 455 23.89 -15.03 7.08
N TYR A 456 24.64 -15.70 7.97
CA TYR A 456 26.06 -15.99 7.73
C TYR A 456 26.27 -16.84 6.48
N ARG A 457 25.48 -17.90 6.29
CA ARG A 457 25.55 -18.75 5.09
C ARG A 457 25.28 -18.00 3.80
N LYS A 458 24.37 -17.02 3.81
CA LYS A 458 24.01 -16.20 2.66
C LYS A 458 25.11 -15.20 2.29
N VAL A 459 25.76 -14.55 3.27
CA VAL A 459 26.89 -13.65 3.00
C VAL A 459 28.20 -14.38 2.69
N ALA A 460 28.42 -15.56 3.27
CA ALA A 460 29.60 -16.40 3.00
C ALA A 460 29.47 -17.24 1.71
N GLY A 461 28.34 -17.19 1.01
CA GLY A 461 28.10 -17.98 -0.21
C GLY A 461 27.93 -19.49 0.00
N THR A 462 27.78 -19.95 1.25
CA THR A 462 27.66 -21.39 1.60
C THR A 462 26.21 -21.88 1.70
N ALA A 463 25.21 -21.01 1.50
CA ALA A 463 23.79 -21.35 1.55
C ALA A 463 23.38 -22.49 0.58
N ALA A 464 24.04 -22.60 -0.57
CA ALA A 464 23.76 -23.66 -1.56
C ALA A 464 24.18 -25.07 -1.12
N SER A 465 25.29 -25.20 -0.38
CA SER A 465 25.77 -26.49 0.15
C SER A 465 25.19 -26.85 1.53
N ALA A 466 24.40 -25.95 2.13
CA ALA A 466 23.84 -26.09 3.48
C ALA A 466 22.79 -27.20 3.64
N GLY A 467 22.28 -27.79 2.54
CA GLY A 467 21.19 -28.77 2.61
C GLY A 467 19.86 -28.15 3.07
N CYS A 468 19.54 -26.95 2.60
CA CYS A 468 18.26 -26.29 2.87
C CYS A 468 17.08 -27.15 2.40
N ARG A 469 16.05 -27.24 3.23
CA ARG A 469 14.79 -27.96 2.99
C ARG A 469 13.63 -26.98 3.22
N PRO A 470 12.76 -26.73 2.23
CA PRO A 470 11.59 -25.87 2.44
C PRO A 470 10.72 -26.37 3.60
N SER A 471 10.08 -25.42 4.28
CA SER A 471 9.11 -25.69 5.34
C SER A 471 7.73 -25.16 4.92
N ALA A 472 6.71 -25.35 5.77
CA ALA A 472 5.36 -24.86 5.49
C ALA A 472 5.26 -23.32 5.38
N THR A 473 6.27 -22.58 5.87
CA THR A 473 6.27 -21.11 5.94
C THR A 473 7.53 -20.46 5.37
N ALA A 474 8.52 -21.23 4.87
CA ALA A 474 9.76 -20.68 4.32
C ALA A 474 10.29 -21.47 3.11
N SER A 475 10.76 -20.73 2.11
CA SER A 475 11.41 -21.26 0.90
C SER A 475 12.93 -21.41 1.09
N CYS A 476 13.63 -21.99 0.12
CA CYS A 476 15.09 -22.11 0.12
C CYS A 476 15.72 -21.24 -0.99
N ASN A 477 16.03 -19.99 -0.67
CA ASN A 477 16.72 -19.07 -1.57
C ASN A 477 18.23 -19.13 -1.31
N THR A 478 18.95 -19.95 -2.08
CA THR A 478 20.36 -20.31 -1.84
C THR A 478 21.41 -19.40 -2.48
N GLY A 479 21.01 -18.40 -3.28
CA GLY A 479 21.95 -17.45 -3.90
C GLY A 479 22.70 -16.63 -2.85
N VAL A 480 23.84 -16.03 -3.21
CA VAL A 480 24.56 -15.13 -2.30
C VAL A 480 23.72 -13.88 -2.00
N MET A 481 23.90 -13.29 -0.81
CA MET A 481 23.40 -11.95 -0.48
C MET A 481 24.54 -11.14 0.15
N PRO A 482 24.74 -9.86 -0.19
CA PRO A 482 24.09 -9.07 -1.25
C PRO A 482 24.21 -9.73 -2.63
N GLN A 483 23.26 -9.49 -3.54
CA GLN A 483 23.33 -10.08 -4.87
C GLN A 483 24.49 -9.48 -5.68
N SER A 484 25.35 -10.34 -6.22
CA SER A 484 26.48 -9.99 -7.06
C SER A 484 26.38 -10.67 -8.43
N ALA A 485 26.86 -10.01 -9.49
CA ALA A 485 26.72 -10.48 -10.87
C ALA A 485 27.45 -11.81 -11.15
N ASP A 486 28.40 -12.20 -10.30
CA ASP A 486 29.15 -13.45 -10.35
C ASP A 486 28.78 -14.43 -9.20
N ASN A 487 27.75 -14.09 -8.41
CA ASN A 487 27.26 -14.83 -7.25
C ASN A 487 28.37 -15.18 -6.21
N LYS A 488 29.35 -14.27 -6.03
CA LYS A 488 30.36 -14.35 -4.96
C LYS A 488 30.03 -13.44 -3.76
N PRO A 489 30.53 -13.75 -2.55
CA PRO A 489 30.48 -12.85 -1.39
C PRO A 489 31.01 -11.45 -1.71
N THR A 490 30.30 -10.41 -1.26
CA THR A 490 30.80 -9.02 -1.32
C THR A 490 31.67 -8.67 -0.11
N LEU A 491 31.33 -9.24 1.06
CA LEU A 491 32.08 -9.05 2.31
C LEU A 491 33.49 -9.64 2.17
N THR A 492 34.48 -8.88 2.64
CA THR A 492 35.87 -9.36 2.75
C THR A 492 35.99 -10.50 3.76
N SER A 493 37.09 -11.25 3.70
CA SER A 493 37.40 -12.30 4.69
C SER A 493 37.48 -11.76 6.13
N ALA A 494 37.81 -10.47 6.31
CA ALA A 494 37.83 -9.82 7.62
C ALA A 494 36.40 -9.53 8.13
N GLU A 495 35.54 -8.96 7.31
CA GLU A 495 34.12 -8.73 7.65
C GLU A 495 33.38 -10.04 7.93
N LEU A 496 33.63 -11.07 7.10
CA LEU A 496 33.12 -12.42 7.32
C LEU A 496 33.65 -13.02 8.63
N ALA A 497 34.90 -12.75 9.02
CA ALA A 497 35.43 -13.21 10.31
C ALA A 497 34.78 -12.47 11.49
N THR A 498 34.61 -11.14 11.43
CA THR A 498 33.93 -10.34 12.46
C THR A 498 32.49 -10.81 12.68
N LEU A 499 31.72 -11.00 11.60
CA LEU A 499 30.35 -11.51 11.68
C LEU A 499 30.32 -12.95 12.22
N ARG A 500 31.24 -13.83 11.76
CA ARG A 500 31.34 -15.21 12.26
C ARG A 500 31.62 -15.23 13.76
N GLN A 501 32.59 -14.43 14.22
CA GLN A 501 33.01 -14.36 15.62
C GLN A 501 31.86 -13.86 16.50
N TRP A 502 31.17 -12.78 16.13
CA TRP A 502 30.00 -12.30 16.89
C TRP A 502 28.93 -13.39 17.07
N ILE A 503 28.66 -14.20 16.03
CA ILE A 503 27.74 -15.34 16.15
C ILE A 503 28.30 -16.43 17.08
N GLN A 504 29.60 -16.78 16.95
CA GLN A 504 30.26 -17.76 17.82
C GLN A 504 30.28 -17.34 19.30
N ASP A 505 30.39 -16.05 19.58
CA ASP A 505 30.35 -15.45 20.92
C ASP A 505 28.92 -15.44 21.52
N GLY A 506 27.95 -16.07 20.86
CA GLY A 506 26.56 -16.17 21.31
C GLY A 506 25.63 -15.11 20.71
N ALA A 507 26.06 -14.37 19.69
CA ALA A 507 25.35 -13.24 19.10
C ALA A 507 24.90 -12.19 20.14
N PRO A 508 25.81 -11.70 21.02
CA PRO A 508 25.45 -10.81 22.12
C PRO A 508 24.81 -9.51 21.61
N ALA A 509 23.76 -9.08 22.31
CA ALA A 509 23.10 -7.81 22.08
C ALA A 509 23.99 -6.63 22.51
N PRO A 510 23.83 -5.45 21.90
CA PRO A 510 24.40 -4.20 22.37
C PRO A 510 23.98 -3.85 23.81
N THR A 511 24.78 -3.02 24.45
CA THR A 511 24.43 -2.30 25.67
C THR A 511 23.99 -0.87 25.33
N LYS A 512 22.82 -0.44 25.82
CA LYS A 512 22.44 0.97 25.84
C LYS A 512 23.27 1.69 26.92
N ASN A 513 23.81 2.86 26.60
CA ASN A 513 24.68 3.67 27.46
C ASN A 513 23.91 4.75 28.24
#